data_AF-A0A972ZXI1-F1
#
_entry.id   AF-A0A972ZXI1-F1
#
_cell.length_a   1.000
_cell.length_b   1.000
_cell.length_c   1.000
_cell.angle_alpha   90.00
_cell.angle_beta   90.00
_cell.angle_gamma   90.00
#
_symmetry.space_group_name_H-M   'P 1'
#
loop_
_entity.id
_entity.type
_entity.pdbx_description
1 polymer ?
#
loop_
_entity_poly.entity_id
_entity_poly.type
_entity_poly.pdbx_seq_one_letter_code
_entity_poly.pdbx_strand_id
1 'polypeptide(L)'
;LQYYAADGTIMFFRDDKILGAVKKIVQLTEFTGLANFDMRITEVLQLRAIIECNPRFWYSLPAAMVHGINFAKAGVELALNKVPADGWQTGYRAGRYYPFRAALRHGVKGLFGAREGMGRDNLRELWREASDFLPYLYTLYSTTAPRR
;
A
#
# COMPACT_ATOMS: atom_id res chain seq x y z
N LEU A 1 -4.63 6.14 -3.25
CA LEU A 1 -3.63 5.89 -4.32
C LEU A 1 -2.26 5.87 -3.68
N GLN A 2 -1.26 5.22 -4.28
CA GLN A 2 0.09 5.20 -3.72
C GLN A 2 1.19 5.28 -4.79
N TYR A 3 2.36 5.81 -4.41
CA TYR A 3 3.59 5.75 -5.20
C TYR A 3 4.83 5.59 -4.29
N TYR A 4 5.91 5.07 -4.86
CA TYR A 4 7.21 5.00 -4.17
C TYR A 4 7.97 6.32 -4.34
N ALA A 5 8.33 6.95 -3.23
CA ALA A 5 9.14 8.16 -3.22
C ALA A 5 10.64 7.82 -3.39
N ALA A 6 11.43 8.80 -3.83
CA ALA A 6 12.87 8.64 -4.05
C ALA A 6 13.65 8.20 -2.79
N ASP A 7 13.12 8.50 -1.61
CA ASP A 7 13.69 8.13 -0.32
C ASP A 7 13.32 6.70 0.15
N GLY A 8 12.62 5.93 -0.68
CA GLY A 8 12.21 4.55 -0.40
C GLY A 8 10.94 4.44 0.46
N THR A 9 10.27 5.55 0.77
CA THR A 9 8.97 5.53 1.46
C THR A 9 7.81 5.35 0.46
N ILE A 10 6.63 5.02 0.97
CA ILE A 10 5.41 4.91 0.18
C ILE A 10 4.48 6.07 0.54
N MET A 11 4.08 6.85 -0.46
CA MET A 11 3.21 8.01 -0.30
C MET A 11 1.79 7.66 -0.70
N PHE A 12 0.86 7.86 0.23
CA PHE A 12 -0.58 7.72 0.02
C PHE A 12 -1.22 9.09 -0.20
N PHE A 13 -1.97 9.19 -1.29
CA PHE A 13 -2.65 10.42 -1.69
C PHE A 13 -4.00 10.13 -2.36
N ARG A 14 -4.80 11.18 -2.51
CA ARG A 14 -6.12 11.13 -3.13
C ARG A 14 -6.11 11.93 -4.43
N ASP A 15 -6.66 11.34 -5.49
CA ASP A 15 -6.93 12.00 -6.76
C ASP A 15 -8.30 11.49 -7.25
N ASP A 16 -9.32 12.32 -7.12
CA ASP A 16 -10.71 11.94 -7.43
C ASP A 16 -10.94 11.66 -8.92
N LYS A 17 -10.11 12.23 -9.82
CA LYS A 17 -10.22 11.96 -11.26
C LYS A 17 -9.80 10.53 -11.56
N ILE A 18 -8.69 10.09 -10.97
CA ILE A 18 -8.21 8.71 -11.07
C ILE A 18 -9.22 7.76 -10.44
N LEU A 19 -9.70 8.05 -9.23
CA LEU A 19 -10.69 7.21 -8.56
C LEU A 19 -11.99 7.10 -9.37
N GLY A 20 -12.44 8.19 -10.00
CA GLY A 20 -13.59 8.19 -10.89
C GLY A 20 -13.37 7.32 -12.14
N ALA A 21 -12.19 7.37 -12.75
CA ALA A 21 -11.84 6.53 -13.90
C ALA A 21 -11.82 5.04 -13.53
N VAL A 22 -11.18 4.68 -12.42
CA VAL A 22 -11.16 3.30 -11.90
C VAL A 22 -12.57 2.81 -11.59
N LYS A 23 -13.40 3.64 -10.95
CA LYS A 23 -14.81 3.29 -10.66
C LYS A 23 -15.60 2.99 -11.94
N LYS A 24 -15.42 3.78 -12.99
CA LYS A 24 -16.05 3.53 -14.30
C LYS A 24 -15.60 2.20 -14.90
N ILE A 25 -14.30 1.90 -14.85
CA ILE A 25 -13.77 0.61 -15.33
C ILE A 25 -14.44 -0.54 -14.58
N VAL A 26 -14.41 -0.52 -13.24
CA VAL A 26 -15.02 -1.57 -12.41
C VAL A 26 -16.52 -1.73 -12.70
N GLN A 27 -17.24 -0.64 -12.92
CA GLN A 27 -18.67 -0.68 -13.28
C GLN A 27 -18.91 -1.29 -14.66
N LEU A 28 -18.11 -0.90 -15.66
CA LEU A 28 -18.27 -1.38 -17.05
C LEU A 28 -17.85 -2.84 -17.22
N THR A 29 -16.92 -3.33 -16.40
CA THR A 29 -16.44 -4.71 -16.46
C THR A 29 -17.13 -5.65 -15.49
N GLU A 30 -18.02 -5.11 -14.63
CA GLU A 30 -18.67 -5.85 -13.54
C GLU A 30 -17.65 -6.59 -12.65
N PHE A 31 -16.44 -6.04 -12.55
CA PHE A 31 -15.34 -6.72 -11.84
C PHE A 31 -15.67 -6.86 -10.35
N THR A 32 -15.52 -8.07 -9.83
CA THR A 32 -15.71 -8.40 -8.42
C THR A 32 -14.41 -8.94 -7.83
N GLY A 33 -14.04 -8.46 -6.65
CA GLY A 33 -12.85 -8.88 -5.92
C GLY A 33 -11.85 -7.76 -5.71
N LEU A 34 -10.60 -8.15 -5.44
CA LEU A 34 -9.50 -7.23 -5.19
C LEU A 34 -8.63 -7.08 -6.44
N ALA A 35 -8.34 -5.83 -6.82
CA ALA A 35 -7.41 -5.53 -7.89
C ALA A 35 -6.50 -4.35 -7.54
N ASN A 36 -5.26 -4.41 -8.03
CA ASN A 36 -4.33 -3.28 -8.06
C ASN A 36 -4.34 -2.67 -9.46
N PHE A 37 -4.53 -1.36 -9.57
CA PHE A 37 -4.42 -0.63 -10.83
C PHE A 37 -3.08 0.08 -10.89
N ASP A 38 -2.21 -0.37 -11.80
CA ASP A 38 -0.92 0.28 -12.03
C ASP A 38 -1.09 1.43 -13.02
N MET A 39 -0.46 2.55 -12.71
CA MET A 39 -0.66 3.80 -13.42
C MET A 39 0.66 4.52 -13.64
N ARG A 40 0.69 5.36 -14.66
CA ARG A 40 1.75 6.33 -14.88
C ARG A 40 1.19 7.73 -14.82
N ILE A 41 1.83 8.53 -13.98
CA ILE A 41 1.60 9.97 -13.88
C ILE A 41 2.85 10.64 -14.44
N THR A 42 2.66 11.54 -15.40
CA THR A 42 3.73 12.39 -15.92
C THR A 42 3.29 13.83 -15.83
N GLU A 43 4.07 14.64 -15.11
CA GLU A 43 3.81 16.06 -14.99
C GLU A 43 4.14 16.81 -16.29
N VAL A 44 5.15 16.35 -17.03
CA VAL A 44 5.57 16.95 -18.30
C VAL A 44 4.46 16.91 -19.34
N LEU A 45 3.73 15.79 -19.41
CA LEU A 45 2.63 15.61 -20.36
C LEU A 45 1.25 15.81 -19.73
N GLN A 46 1.19 16.15 -18.43
CA GLN A 46 -0.03 16.19 -17.61
C GLN A 46 -0.92 14.93 -17.75
N LEU A 47 -0.30 13.80 -18.13
CA LEU A 47 -1.00 12.57 -18.45
C LEU A 47 -1.07 11.69 -17.21
N ARG A 48 -2.30 11.24 -16.92
CA ARG A 48 -2.60 10.21 -15.93
C ARG A 48 -3.20 9.03 -16.69
N ALA A 49 -2.43 7.96 -16.85
CA ALA A 49 -2.86 6.79 -17.60
C ALA A 49 -2.85 5.55 -16.70
N ILE A 50 -3.95 4.80 -16.71
CA ILE A 50 -4.02 3.43 -16.18
C ILE A 50 -3.36 2.52 -17.21
N ILE A 51 -2.38 1.73 -16.79
CA ILE A 51 -1.61 0.85 -17.66
C ILE A 51 -2.10 -0.59 -17.53
N GLU A 52 -2.35 -1.03 -16.30
CA GLU A 52 -2.61 -2.43 -16.01
C GLU A 52 -3.60 -2.57 -14.84
N CYS A 53 -4.38 -3.64 -14.86
CA CYS A 53 -5.19 -4.11 -13.74
C CYS A 53 -4.69 -5.50 -13.33
N ASN A 54 -4.18 -5.60 -12.12
CA ASN A 54 -3.64 -6.81 -11.50
C ASN A 54 -4.69 -7.37 -10.52
N PRO A 55 -5.51 -8.39 -10.88
CA PRO A 55 -6.61 -8.91 -10.05
C PRO A 55 -6.11 -9.85 -8.95
N ARG A 56 -5.22 -9.34 -8.09
CA ARG A 56 -4.56 -10.10 -7.01
C ARG A 56 -4.05 -9.18 -5.92
N PHE A 57 -3.67 -9.78 -4.79
CA PHE A 57 -2.88 -9.10 -3.77
C PHE A 57 -1.50 -8.70 -4.31
N TRP A 58 -0.95 -7.61 -3.77
CA TRP A 58 0.34 -7.05 -4.15
C TRP A 58 1.22 -6.81 -2.92
N TYR A 59 2.50 -6.54 -3.16
CA TYR A 59 3.52 -6.51 -2.12
C TYR A 59 3.27 -5.45 -1.03
N SER A 60 2.83 -4.25 -1.40
CA SER A 60 2.66 -3.14 -0.45
C SER A 60 1.30 -3.13 0.26
N LEU A 61 0.62 -4.27 0.34
CA LEU A 61 -0.64 -4.39 1.07
C LEU A 61 -0.54 -3.97 2.55
N PRO A 62 0.55 -4.29 3.30
CA PRO A 62 0.69 -3.84 4.68
C PRO A 62 0.65 -2.32 4.83
N ALA A 63 1.20 -1.60 3.85
CA ALA A 63 1.16 -0.15 3.84
C ALA A 63 -0.28 0.38 3.75
N ALA A 64 -1.13 -0.24 2.92
CA ALA A 64 -2.55 0.11 2.84
C ALA A 64 -3.26 -0.11 4.20
N MET A 65 -2.93 -1.16 4.93
CA MET A 65 -3.51 -1.43 6.25
C MET A 65 -3.18 -0.34 7.27
N VAL A 66 -1.93 0.14 7.32
CA VAL A 66 -1.53 1.27 8.17
C VAL A 66 -2.32 2.54 7.84
N HIS A 67 -2.66 2.72 6.57
CA HIS A 67 -3.46 3.83 6.09
C HIS A 67 -4.98 3.58 6.19
N GLY A 68 -5.40 2.58 6.97
CA GLY A 68 -6.82 2.33 7.32
C GLY A 68 -7.58 1.43 6.36
N ILE A 69 -6.88 0.75 5.43
CA ILE A 69 -7.45 -0.10 4.38
C ILE A 69 -7.02 -1.55 4.60
N ASN A 70 -7.93 -2.40 5.10
CA ASN A 70 -7.68 -3.84 5.26
C ASN A 70 -8.47 -4.65 4.22
N PHE A 71 -7.83 -4.94 3.09
CA PHE A 71 -8.45 -5.68 1.97
C PHE A 71 -8.76 -7.13 2.31
N ALA A 72 -7.92 -7.80 3.11
CA ALA A 72 -8.16 -9.18 3.50
C ALA A 72 -9.41 -9.29 4.38
N LYS A 73 -9.54 -8.39 5.37
CA LYS A 73 -10.74 -8.27 6.20
C LYS A 73 -11.99 -8.01 5.34
N ALA A 74 -11.92 -7.02 4.44
CA ALA A 74 -13.04 -6.70 3.55
C ALA A 74 -13.45 -7.88 2.67
N GLY A 75 -12.49 -8.65 2.14
CA GLY A 75 -12.77 -9.84 1.34
C GLY A 75 -13.47 -10.95 2.16
N VAL A 76 -13.03 -11.20 3.40
CA VAL A 76 -13.67 -12.17 4.29
C VAL A 76 -15.09 -11.74 4.65
N GLU A 77 -15.27 -10.48 5.02
CA GLU A 77 -16.58 -9.94 5.35
C GLU A 77 -17.53 -9.98 4.15
N LEU A 78 -17.04 -9.73 2.93
CA LEU A 78 -17.82 -9.85 1.70
C LEU A 78 -18.27 -11.30 1.48
N ALA A 79 -17.36 -12.26 1.63
CA ALA A 79 -17.67 -13.69 1.52
C ALA A 79 -18.70 -14.16 2.56
N LEU A 80 -18.77 -13.49 3.71
CA LEU A 80 -19.74 -13.75 4.77
C LEU A 80 -21.05 -12.94 4.62
N ASN A 81 -21.24 -12.22 3.51
CA ASN A 81 -22.37 -11.31 3.27
C ASN A 81 -22.51 -10.22 4.35
N LYS A 82 -21.41 -9.83 5.00
CA LYS A 82 -21.36 -8.76 6.00
C LYS A 82 -20.96 -7.44 5.37
N VAL A 83 -21.75 -6.97 4.40
CA VAL A 83 -21.50 -5.68 3.75
C VAL A 83 -21.81 -4.54 4.73
N PRO A 84 -20.84 -3.67 5.07
CA PRO A 84 -21.13 -2.54 5.96
C PRO A 84 -22.08 -1.54 5.29
N ALA A 85 -23.03 -0.99 6.06
CA ALA A 85 -23.99 0.01 5.56
C ALA A 85 -23.29 1.27 4.99
N ASP A 86 -22.14 1.64 5.55
CA ASP A 86 -21.35 2.81 5.14
C ASP A 86 -20.28 2.46 4.08
N GLY A 87 -20.33 1.25 3.53
CA GLY A 87 -19.33 0.73 2.59
C GLY A 87 -18.10 0.12 3.26
N TRP A 88 -17.26 -0.51 2.45
CA TRP A 88 -16.21 -1.42 2.93
C TRP A 88 -15.15 -0.77 3.82
N GLN A 89 -14.84 0.53 3.66
CA GLN A 89 -13.77 1.20 4.40
C GLN A 89 -13.93 2.73 4.45
N THR A 90 -14.16 3.30 5.64
CA THR A 90 -14.30 4.75 5.89
C THR A 90 -13.04 5.40 6.50
N GLY A 91 -11.98 4.61 6.74
CA GLY A 91 -10.81 5.01 7.52
C GLY A 91 -9.56 5.40 6.73
N TYR A 92 -9.65 5.58 5.41
CA TYR A 92 -8.48 5.93 4.58
C TYR A 92 -7.80 7.22 5.04
N ARG A 93 -6.49 7.17 5.24
CA ARG A 93 -5.67 8.34 5.57
C ARG A 93 -4.59 8.54 4.50
N ALA A 94 -4.50 9.74 3.95
CA ALA A 94 -3.31 10.13 3.17
C ALA A 94 -2.10 10.23 4.11
N GLY A 95 -0.89 10.16 3.56
CA GLY A 95 0.34 10.32 4.32
C GLY A 95 1.43 9.39 3.85
N ARG A 96 2.39 9.14 4.73
CA ARG A 96 3.63 8.42 4.39
C ARG A 96 3.76 7.15 5.22
N TYR A 97 4.06 6.05 4.54
CA TYR A 97 4.44 4.77 5.13
C TYR A 97 5.95 4.57 4.99
N TYR A 98 6.59 4.08 6.05
CA TYR A 98 8.03 3.83 6.05
C TYR A 98 8.27 2.32 6.13
N PRO A 99 8.55 1.65 4.99
CA PRO A 99 9.02 0.28 5.01
C PRO A 99 10.27 0.14 5.88
N PHE A 100 10.49 -1.01 6.52
CA PHE A 100 11.58 -1.19 7.48
C PHE A 100 12.96 -0.74 6.98
N ARG A 101 13.33 -1.07 5.74
CA ARG A 101 14.60 -0.60 5.14
C ARG A 101 14.69 0.92 5.01
N ALA A 102 13.58 1.58 4.65
CA ALA A 102 13.52 3.03 4.60
C ALA A 102 13.59 3.61 6.01
N ALA A 103 12.87 3.03 6.98
CA ALA A 103 12.92 3.46 8.38
C ALA A 103 14.33 3.37 8.98
N LEU A 104 15.08 2.29 8.70
CA LEU A 104 16.49 2.17 9.11
C LEU A 104 17.37 3.29 8.52
N ARG A 105 17.18 3.62 7.23
CA ARG A 105 17.91 4.71 6.56
C ARG A 105 17.58 6.09 7.13
N HIS A 106 16.32 6.31 7.47
CA HIS A 106 15.85 7.56 8.10
C HIS A 106 16.23 7.65 9.59
N GLY A 107 16.64 6.54 10.20
CA GLY A 107 17.20 6.44 11.55
C GLY A 107 16.31 7.01 12.65
N VAL A 108 16.86 7.13 13.86
CA VAL A 108 16.22 7.75 15.03
C VAL A 108 15.82 9.22 14.76
N LYS A 109 16.44 9.88 13.76
CA LYS A 109 16.05 11.23 13.31
C LYS A 109 14.66 11.28 12.67
N GLY A 110 14.20 10.22 12.01
CA GLY A 110 12.82 10.12 11.51
C GLY A 110 11.78 9.78 12.59
N LEU A 111 12.20 9.12 13.68
CA LEU A 111 11.38 8.82 14.85
C LEU A 111 11.04 10.07 15.68
N PHE A 112 11.91 11.09 15.67
CA PHE A 112 11.78 12.28 16.52
C PHE A 112 11.79 13.63 15.78
N GLY A 113 12.02 13.67 14.45
CA GLY A 113 12.37 14.92 13.76
C GLY A 113 11.71 15.22 12.42
N ALA A 114 10.84 14.36 11.87
CA ALA A 114 10.07 14.74 10.69
C ALA A 114 8.80 15.50 11.11
N ARG A 115 8.54 16.67 10.53
CA ARG A 115 7.28 17.44 10.68
C ARG A 115 6.01 16.63 10.30
N GLU A 116 6.21 15.49 9.64
CA GLU A 116 5.22 14.42 9.37
C GLU A 116 5.73 13.09 9.97
N GLY A 117 5.93 13.06 11.30
CA GLY A 117 6.55 11.94 11.99
C GLY A 117 5.89 10.58 11.74
N MET A 118 6.66 9.50 11.90
CA MET A 118 6.12 8.13 11.82
C MET A 118 4.96 7.96 12.80
N GLY A 119 3.76 7.73 12.28
CA GLY A 119 2.58 7.47 13.10
C GLY A 119 2.74 6.22 13.97
N ARG A 120 1.97 6.13 15.05
CA ARG A 120 1.97 4.97 15.96
C ARG A 120 1.78 3.64 15.22
N ASP A 121 0.92 3.63 14.21
CA ASP A 121 0.64 2.44 13.40
C ASP A 121 1.87 2.00 12.59
N ASN A 122 2.66 2.96 12.09
CA ASN A 122 3.91 2.68 11.38
C ASN A 122 4.99 2.14 12.33
N LEU A 123 5.07 2.66 13.57
CA LEU A 123 5.98 2.13 14.60
C LEU A 123 5.60 0.70 15.02
N ARG A 124 4.31 0.43 15.17
CA ARG A 124 3.81 -0.92 15.47
C ARG A 124 4.17 -1.91 14.37
N GLU A 125 4.05 -1.50 13.11
CA GLU A 125 4.44 -2.33 11.97
C GLU A 125 5.94 -2.55 11.89
N LEU A 126 6.75 -1.52 12.15
CA LEU A 126 8.21 -1.69 12.26
C LEU A 126 8.60 -2.66 13.37
N TRP A 127 7.92 -2.60 14.52
CA TRP A 127 8.14 -3.56 15.59
C TRP A 127 7.74 -4.97 15.18
N ARG A 128 6.61 -5.13 14.47
CA ARG A 128 6.17 -6.42 13.93
C ARG A 128 7.20 -7.00 12.96
N GLU A 129 7.64 -6.21 11.99
CA GLU A 129 8.67 -6.62 11.02
C GLU A 129 10.03 -6.92 11.68
N ALA A 130 10.40 -6.20 12.74
CA ALA A 130 11.60 -6.49 13.51
C ALA A 130 11.46 -7.77 14.35
N SER A 131 10.26 -8.05 14.88
CA SER A 131 9.98 -9.24 15.69
C SER A 131 9.86 -10.53 14.88
N ASP A 132 9.48 -10.41 13.60
CA ASP A 132 9.42 -11.54 12.66
C ASP A 132 10.55 -11.41 11.61
N PHE A 133 11.74 -11.83 12.00
CA PHE A 133 12.94 -11.75 11.16
C PHE A 133 13.01 -12.87 10.09
N LEU A 134 12.11 -13.86 10.14
CA LEU A 134 12.14 -15.04 9.25
C LEU A 134 12.02 -14.70 7.76
N PRO A 135 11.12 -13.79 7.32
CA PRO A 135 11.04 -13.40 5.91
C PRO A 135 12.32 -12.73 5.40
N TYR A 136 13.02 -11.99 6.27
CA TYR A 136 14.28 -11.35 5.95
C TYR A 136 15.42 -12.36 5.81
N LEU A 137 15.49 -13.34 6.71
CA LEU A 137 16.42 -14.46 6.60
C LEU A 137 16.20 -15.24 5.31
N TYR A 138 14.96 -15.58 4.98
CA TYR A 138 14.65 -16.28 3.74
C TYR A 138 15.08 -15.48 2.49
N THR A 139 14.86 -14.16 2.50
CA THR A 139 15.31 -13.28 1.41
C THR A 139 16.83 -13.25 1.29
N LEU A 140 17.56 -13.18 2.39
CA LEU A 140 19.03 -13.27 2.42
C LEU A 140 19.51 -14.62 1.85
N TYR A 141 18.95 -15.74 2.31
CA TYR A 141 19.32 -17.08 1.85
C TYR A 141 19.04 -17.29 0.35
N SER A 142 17.89 -16.83 -0.13
CA SER A 142 17.45 -16.99 -1.53
C SER A 142 18.19 -16.09 -2.52
N THR A 143 18.74 -14.95 -2.08
CA THR A 143 19.56 -14.08 -2.95
C THR A 143 21.04 -14.50 -2.96
N THR A 144 21.52 -15.20 -1.94
CA THR A 144 22.88 -15.75 -1.89
C THR A 144 23.02 -17.15 -2.48
N ALA A 145 21.91 -17.87 -2.66
CA ALA A 145 21.92 -19.17 -3.30
C ALA A 145 22.24 -19.03 -4.81
N PRO A 146 23.21 -19.79 -5.36
CA PRO A 146 23.47 -19.77 -6.79
C PRO A 146 22.20 -20.20 -7.53
N ARG A 147 21.72 -19.34 -8.44
CA ARG A 147 20.65 -19.70 -9.37
C ARG A 147 21.18 -20.84 -10.24
N ARG A 148 20.58 -22.02 -10.10
CA ARG A 148 20.83 -23.15 -11.01
C ARG A 148 20.28 -22.87 -12.38
#